data_AF-A0A7C9DXZ6-F1
#
_entry.id   AF-A0A7C9DXZ6-F1
#
_cell.length_a   1.000
_cell.length_b   1.000
_cell.length_c   1.000
_cell.angle_alpha   90.00
_cell.angle_beta   90.00
_cell.angle_gamma   90.00
#
_symmetry.space_group_name_H-M   'P 1'
#
loop_
_entity.id
_entity.type
_entity.pdbx_description
1 polymer ?
#
loop_
_entity_poly.entity_id
_entity_poly.type
_entity_poly.pdbx_seq_one_letter_code
_entity_poly.pdbx_strand_id
1 'polypeptide(L)'
;MMEDGGLSSLLKNQTLERFFDTKPQSYSKVAGTMATEGVAGKPETATEGEDYADDDGWLSVLISWIRIVACFLTMMVTTFVWAVIMLALLPWPYERIRQGNIYGHLTGRLMMLILGNPVKVEGVEYSDKTAIYISNHASPIDIFLIMWLTPTGTVGIAKKEIIWYPLFGQLYVLANHLRIDRSR
;
A
#
# COMPACT_ATOMS: atom_id res chain seq x y z
N MET A 1 43.65 -28.33 24.97
CA MET A 1 43.28 -28.32 23.54
C MET A 1 41.89 -28.91 23.45
N MET A 2 40.89 -28.05 23.17
CA MET A 2 39.45 -28.27 22.92
C MET A 2 38.83 -26.87 23.13
N GLU A 3 38.74 -26.04 22.09
CA GLU A 3 37.60 -25.91 21.14
C GLU A 3 36.31 -25.47 21.84
N ASP A 4 36.03 -24.16 21.79
CA ASP A 4 34.69 -23.58 21.91
C ASP A 4 34.64 -22.34 21.00
N GLY A 5 34.24 -22.55 19.76
CA GLY A 5 34.10 -21.52 18.74
C GLY A 5 32.74 -21.64 18.05
N GLY A 6 32.01 -20.53 18.08
CA GLY A 6 31.12 -20.15 16.98
C GLY A 6 29.80 -20.92 16.84
N LEU A 7 28.81 -20.61 17.67
CA LEU A 7 27.41 -20.96 17.36
C LEU A 7 26.38 -19.90 17.78
N SER A 8 26.74 -18.61 17.69
CA SER A 8 25.82 -17.50 18.04
C SER A 8 25.87 -16.30 17.07
N SER A 9 26.39 -16.46 15.85
CA SER A 9 26.48 -15.35 14.88
C SER A 9 26.02 -15.66 13.45
N LEU A 10 25.47 -16.85 13.18
CA LEU A 10 25.23 -17.32 11.80
C LEU A 10 23.78 -17.29 11.31
N LEU A 11 22.81 -16.77 12.08
CA LEU A 11 21.40 -16.71 11.66
C LEU A 11 20.84 -15.29 11.49
N LYS A 12 21.65 -14.23 11.68
CA LYS A 12 21.16 -12.84 11.57
C LYS A 12 21.46 -12.09 10.27
N ASN A 13 22.24 -12.66 9.35
CA ASN A 13 22.75 -11.90 8.19
C ASN A 13 22.30 -12.36 6.80
N GLN A 14 21.54 -13.45 6.65
CA GLN A 14 21.11 -13.89 5.30
C GLN A 14 19.86 -13.17 4.76
N THR A 15 19.01 -12.62 5.63
CA THR A 15 17.76 -11.98 5.21
C THR A 15 17.95 -10.52 4.78
N LEU A 16 18.97 -9.84 5.29
CA LEU A 16 19.19 -8.40 5.05
C LEU A 16 19.92 -8.08 3.73
N GLU A 17 20.79 -8.97 3.23
CA GLU A 17 21.53 -8.70 1.98
C GLU A 17 20.66 -8.84 0.71
N ARG A 18 19.57 -9.62 0.76
CA ARG A 18 18.60 -9.71 -0.35
C ARG A 18 17.83 -8.40 -0.58
N PHE A 19 17.81 -7.49 0.38
CA PHE A 19 17.15 -6.18 0.25
C PHE A 19 18.00 -5.11 -0.43
N PHE A 20 19.32 -5.30 -0.54
CA PHE A 20 20.23 -4.29 -1.07
C PHE A 20 20.80 -4.60 -2.46
N ASP A 21 20.57 -5.79 -3.02
CA ASP A 21 21.06 -6.12 -4.36
C ASP A 21 20.06 -5.69 -5.46
N THR A 22 20.11 -4.40 -5.82
CA THR A 22 19.47 -3.87 -7.03
C THR A 22 20.55 -3.52 -8.05
N LYS A 23 20.84 -4.45 -8.97
CA LYS A 23 21.48 -4.11 -10.26
C LYS A 23 20.42 -3.95 -11.35
N PRO A 24 20.57 -2.96 -12.24
CA PRO A 24 19.61 -2.71 -13.31
C PRO A 24 19.81 -3.72 -14.44
N GLN A 25 18.89 -4.67 -14.61
CA GLN A 25 18.85 -5.51 -15.79
C GLN A 25 17.98 -4.85 -16.87
N SER A 26 18.68 -4.22 -17.81
CA SER A 26 18.20 -3.92 -19.17
C SER A 26 17.73 -5.21 -19.84
N TYR A 27 16.47 -5.26 -20.31
CA TYR A 27 16.08 -6.33 -21.25
C TYR A 27 15.23 -5.84 -22.42
N SER A 28 15.75 -6.25 -23.58
CA SER A 28 15.31 -6.10 -24.95
C SER A 28 14.03 -6.88 -25.27
N LYS A 29 13.18 -6.26 -26.11
CA LYS A 29 12.31 -6.83 -27.15
C LYS A 29 12.28 -8.36 -27.27
N VAL A 30 11.08 -8.95 -27.15
CA VAL A 30 10.65 -10.09 -27.97
C VAL A 30 9.17 -9.92 -28.33
N ALA A 31 8.90 -9.94 -29.63
CA ALA A 31 7.57 -9.98 -30.24
C ALA A 31 7.13 -11.44 -30.45
N GLY A 32 5.82 -11.73 -30.42
CA GLY A 32 5.32 -13.06 -30.79
C GLY A 32 3.83 -13.30 -30.55
N THR A 33 3.02 -12.90 -31.54
CA THR A 33 1.87 -13.56 -32.19
C THR A 33 0.91 -14.47 -31.40
N MET A 34 -0.39 -14.16 -31.54
CA MET A 34 -1.58 -14.96 -31.19
C MET A 34 -1.65 -16.30 -31.96
N ALA A 35 -2.09 -17.37 -31.29
CA ALA A 35 -2.82 -18.48 -31.91
C ALA A 35 -3.75 -19.15 -30.90
N THR A 36 -5.01 -19.32 -31.31
CA THR A 36 -6.08 -20.08 -30.65
C THR A 36 -6.00 -21.54 -31.04
N GLU A 37 -6.16 -22.49 -30.11
CA GLU A 37 -6.71 -23.82 -30.42
C GLU A 37 -7.17 -24.57 -29.15
N GLY A 38 -8.30 -25.26 -29.27
CA GLY A 38 -9.10 -25.81 -28.18
C GLY A 38 -8.56 -27.12 -27.58
N VAL A 39 -9.06 -27.46 -26.38
CA VAL A 39 -8.67 -28.67 -25.66
C VAL A 39 -9.91 -29.51 -25.33
N ALA A 40 -9.99 -30.67 -25.98
CA ALA A 40 -10.83 -31.80 -25.62
C ALA A 40 -10.22 -32.51 -24.40
N GLY A 41 -11.07 -32.84 -23.41
CA GLY A 41 -10.64 -33.48 -22.17
C GLY A 41 -10.60 -35.01 -22.24
N LYS A 42 -9.62 -35.60 -21.53
CA LYS A 42 -9.76 -36.72 -20.56
C LYS A 42 -8.45 -36.94 -19.78
N PRO A 43 -8.40 -37.76 -18.71
CA PRO A 43 -8.21 -37.32 -17.34
C PRO A 43 -6.88 -37.84 -16.72
N GLU A 44 -6.76 -37.68 -15.38
CA GLU A 44 -5.70 -38.20 -14.50
C GLU A 44 -4.45 -37.30 -14.46
N THR A 45 -4.14 -36.64 -13.34
CA THR A 45 -3.81 -37.29 -12.07
C THR A 45 -3.93 -36.25 -10.94
N ALA A 46 -4.57 -36.67 -9.85
CA ALA A 46 -4.51 -35.95 -8.59
C ALA A 46 -3.05 -35.86 -8.15
N THR A 47 -2.48 -34.67 -8.23
CA THR A 47 -1.23 -34.35 -7.55
C THR A 47 -1.54 -33.20 -6.61
N GLU A 48 -1.62 -33.61 -5.34
CA GLU A 48 -1.04 -32.88 -4.22
C GLU A 48 -1.63 -31.50 -4.03
N GLY A 49 -2.70 -31.47 -3.24
CA GLY A 49 -3.12 -30.25 -2.56
C GLY A 49 -1.89 -29.63 -1.92
N GLU A 50 -1.54 -28.46 -2.41
CA GLU A 50 -0.56 -27.59 -1.78
C GLU A 50 -0.98 -27.48 -0.32
N ASP A 51 -0.10 -28.04 0.51
CA ASP A 51 -0.08 -28.08 1.94
C ASP A 51 -0.45 -26.70 2.51
N TYR A 52 -1.76 -26.48 2.70
CA TYR A 52 -2.23 -25.58 3.74
C TYR A 52 -1.88 -26.29 5.04
N ALA A 53 -0.60 -26.21 5.40
CA ALA A 53 -0.08 -26.70 6.66
C ALA A 53 -0.99 -26.11 7.74
N ASP A 54 -1.79 -27.01 8.32
CA ASP A 54 -2.65 -26.82 9.47
C ASP A 54 -1.77 -26.69 10.72
N ASP A 55 -0.84 -25.73 10.68
CA ASP A 55 -0.01 -25.30 11.79
C ASP A 55 -0.54 -23.94 12.27
N ASP A 56 -1.37 -24.04 13.31
CA ASP A 56 -1.84 -22.99 14.20
C ASP A 56 -2.66 -21.87 13.56
N GLY A 57 -3.91 -22.15 13.19
CA GLY A 57 -4.91 -21.12 12.85
C GLY A 57 -4.99 -19.96 13.87
N TRP A 58 -4.61 -20.22 15.13
CA TRP A 58 -4.48 -19.18 16.16
C TRP A 58 -3.29 -18.23 15.95
N LEU A 59 -2.14 -18.70 15.47
CA LEU A 59 -0.99 -17.83 15.17
C LEU A 59 -1.26 -16.94 13.96
N SER A 60 -1.88 -17.47 12.90
CA SER A 60 -2.24 -16.66 11.73
C SER A 60 -3.30 -15.59 12.05
N VAL A 61 -4.28 -15.94 12.89
CA VAL A 61 -5.23 -14.98 13.45
C VAL A 61 -4.52 -13.95 14.33
N LEU A 62 -3.63 -14.36 15.22
CA LEU A 62 -2.85 -13.47 16.08
C LEU A 62 -2.00 -12.49 15.25
N ILE A 63 -1.29 -12.97 14.24
CA ILE A 63 -0.51 -12.13 13.32
C ILE A 63 -1.41 -11.12 12.61
N SER A 64 -2.59 -11.55 12.16
CA SER A 64 -3.57 -10.67 11.51
C SER A 64 -4.06 -9.58 12.48
N TRP A 65 -4.37 -9.92 13.72
CA TRP A 65 -4.72 -8.94 14.76
C TRP A 65 -3.57 -7.97 15.04
N ILE A 66 -2.34 -8.46 15.16
CA ILE A 66 -1.15 -7.62 15.35
C ILE A 66 -1.00 -6.64 14.19
N ARG A 67 -1.17 -7.09 12.94
CA ARG A 67 -1.11 -6.21 11.75
C ARG A 67 -2.21 -5.17 11.75
N ILE A 68 -3.45 -5.54 12.11
CA ILE A 68 -4.58 -4.61 12.20
C ILE A 68 -4.32 -3.55 13.28
N VAL A 69 -3.85 -3.97 14.46
CA VAL A 69 -3.50 -3.05 15.55
C VAL A 69 -2.34 -2.14 15.15
N ALA A 70 -1.28 -2.68 14.55
CA ALA A 70 -0.15 -1.90 14.06
C ALA A 70 -0.57 -0.89 13.00
N CYS A 71 -1.45 -1.27 12.08
CA CYS A 71 -2.04 -0.39 11.08
C CYS A 71 -2.81 0.75 11.75
N PHE A 72 -3.71 0.43 12.68
CA PHE A 72 -4.52 1.44 13.38
C PHE A 72 -3.67 2.41 14.19
N LEU A 73 -2.67 1.91 14.92
CA LEU A 73 -1.73 2.73 15.69
C LEU A 73 -0.91 3.64 14.77
N THR A 74 -0.37 3.09 13.68
CA THR A 74 0.40 3.87 12.70
C THR A 74 -0.46 4.99 12.12
N MET A 75 -1.70 4.68 11.72
CA MET A 75 -2.66 5.64 11.19
C MET A 75 -3.01 6.73 12.20
N MET A 76 -3.22 6.36 13.47
CA MET A 76 -3.51 7.32 14.54
C MET A 76 -2.34 8.28 14.76
N VAL A 77 -1.11 7.75 14.84
CA VAL A 77 0.10 8.56 15.05
C VAL A 77 0.36 9.47 13.85
N THR A 78 0.34 8.95 12.62
CA THR A 78 0.59 9.75 11.42
C THR A 78 -0.47 10.82 11.24
N THR A 79 -1.74 10.51 11.48
CA THR A 79 -2.83 11.49 11.39
C THR A 79 -2.66 12.60 12.42
N PHE A 80 -2.30 12.26 13.67
CA PHE A 80 -2.10 13.27 14.71
C PHE A 80 -0.94 14.21 14.37
N VAL A 81 0.20 13.67 13.95
CA VAL A 81 1.37 14.46 13.54
C VAL A 81 1.00 15.39 12.38
N TRP A 82 0.33 14.88 11.34
CA TRP A 82 -0.05 15.71 10.19
C TRP A 82 -1.16 16.70 10.49
N ALA A 83 -2.07 16.39 11.41
CA ALA A 83 -3.09 17.34 11.86
C ALA A 83 -2.44 18.56 12.51
N VAL A 84 -1.44 18.37 13.37
CA VAL A 84 -0.68 19.48 13.98
C VAL A 84 0.05 20.30 12.91
N ILE A 85 0.69 19.65 11.94
CA ILE A 85 1.36 20.32 10.82
C ILE A 85 0.36 21.14 9.99
N MET A 86 -0.80 20.57 9.66
CA MET A 86 -1.82 21.26 8.87
C MET A 86 -2.46 22.43 9.62
N LEU A 87 -2.59 22.34 10.95
CA LEU A 87 -3.04 23.45 11.79
C LEU A 87 -2.02 24.60 11.77
N ALA A 88 -0.71 24.31 11.82
CA ALA A 88 0.33 25.33 11.67
C ALA A 88 0.32 25.98 10.27
N LEU A 89 -0.09 25.23 9.25
CA LEU A 89 -0.14 25.66 7.85
C LEU A 89 -1.51 26.22 7.42
N LEU A 90 -2.39 26.55 8.37
CA LEU A 90 -3.66 27.23 8.10
C LEU A 90 -3.55 28.51 7.22
N PRO A 91 -2.51 29.34 7.29
CA PRO A 91 -2.41 30.51 6.41
C PRO A 91 -2.04 30.19 4.96
N TRP A 92 -1.47 29.01 4.65
CA TRP A 92 -1.02 28.66 3.30
C TRP A 92 -1.80 27.46 2.72
N PRO A 93 -2.90 27.69 1.97
CA PRO A 93 -3.75 26.62 1.46
C PRO A 93 -3.05 25.68 0.47
N TYR A 94 -2.16 26.20 -0.37
CA TYR A 94 -1.39 25.38 -1.31
C TYR A 94 -0.44 24.39 -0.61
N GLU A 95 0.18 24.83 0.49
CA GLU A 95 1.08 23.98 1.27
C GLU A 95 0.29 22.87 1.96
N ARG A 96 -0.92 23.14 2.45
CA ARG A 96 -1.76 22.10 3.08
C ARG A 96 -2.14 20.98 2.11
N ILE A 97 -2.46 21.31 0.86
CA ILE A 97 -2.72 20.30 -0.18
C ILE A 97 -1.47 19.45 -0.37
N ARG A 98 -0.30 20.07 -0.54
CA ARG A 98 0.97 19.34 -0.70
C ARG A 98 1.27 18.43 0.49
N GLN A 99 1.09 18.93 1.72
CA GLN A 99 1.27 18.14 2.94
C GLN A 99 0.27 17.00 3.05
N GLY A 100 -0.96 17.18 2.57
CA GLY A 100 -1.98 16.13 2.49
C GLY A 100 -1.59 14.99 1.55
N ASN A 101 -0.98 15.31 0.41
CA ASN A 101 -0.47 14.31 -0.51
C ASN A 101 0.75 13.60 0.08
N ILE A 102 1.68 14.32 0.72
CA ILE A 102 2.83 13.71 1.40
C ILE A 102 2.37 12.75 2.49
N TYR A 103 1.37 13.15 3.30
CA TYR A 103 0.73 12.27 4.26
C TYR A 103 0.17 11.00 3.60
N GLY A 104 -0.50 11.16 2.46
CA GLY A 104 -1.04 10.08 1.65
C GLY A 104 0.02 9.09 1.18
N HIS A 105 1.12 9.59 0.62
CA HIS A 105 2.24 8.76 0.19
C HIS A 105 2.89 8.00 1.34
N LEU A 106 3.15 8.69 2.46
CA LEU A 106 3.79 8.07 3.62
C LEU A 106 2.86 7.02 4.23
N THR A 107 1.63 7.40 4.54
CA THR A 107 0.67 6.55 5.23
C THR A 107 0.22 5.38 4.35
N GLY A 108 -0.02 5.61 3.06
CA GLY A 108 -0.38 4.55 2.12
C GLY A 108 0.74 3.53 1.93
N ARG A 109 1.99 3.99 1.78
CA ARG A 109 3.14 3.07 1.72
C ARG A 109 3.31 2.27 3.01
N LEU A 110 3.22 2.91 4.18
CA LEU A 110 3.31 2.24 5.47
C LEU A 110 2.19 1.20 5.65
N MET A 111 0.96 1.54 5.28
CA MET A 111 -0.16 0.61 5.35
C MET A 111 0.06 -0.63 4.48
N MET A 112 0.49 -0.46 3.23
CA MET A 112 0.76 -1.60 2.34
C MET A 112 1.89 -2.49 2.88
N LEU A 113 2.91 -1.89 3.47
CA LEU A 113 4.01 -2.61 4.12
C LEU A 113 3.55 -3.41 5.34
N ILE A 114 2.74 -2.81 6.22
CA ILE A 114 2.25 -3.47 7.45
C ILE A 114 1.31 -4.63 7.10
N LEU A 115 0.44 -4.45 6.11
CA LEU A 115 -0.47 -5.50 5.66
C LEU A 115 0.27 -6.60 4.89
N GLY A 116 1.48 -6.32 4.40
CA GLY A 116 2.25 -7.25 3.58
C GLY A 116 1.60 -7.50 2.22
N ASN A 117 0.85 -6.52 1.71
CA ASN A 117 0.13 -6.67 0.45
C ASN A 117 1.09 -6.45 -0.73
N PRO A 118 1.36 -7.45 -1.58
CA PRO A 118 2.19 -7.26 -2.76
C PRO A 118 1.42 -6.40 -3.77
N VAL A 119 1.84 -5.14 -3.92
CA VAL A 119 1.25 -4.23 -4.90
C VAL A 119 2.05 -4.31 -6.19
N LYS A 120 1.44 -4.87 -7.24
CA LYS A 120 1.96 -4.80 -8.61
C LYS A 120 1.30 -3.61 -9.31
N VAL A 121 2.11 -2.66 -9.78
CA VAL A 121 1.64 -1.50 -10.54
C VAL A 121 2.14 -1.65 -11.97
N GLU A 122 1.22 -1.58 -12.93
CA GLU A 122 1.51 -1.56 -14.36
C GLU A 122 1.18 -0.16 -14.90
N GLY A 123 1.92 0.32 -15.90
CA GLY A 123 1.69 1.65 -16.46
C GLY A 123 2.20 2.82 -15.60
N VAL A 124 3.27 2.61 -14.82
CA VAL A 124 3.87 3.62 -13.94
C VAL A 124 4.28 4.89 -14.72
N GLU A 125 4.56 4.78 -16.02
CA GLU A 125 4.87 5.89 -16.92
C GLU A 125 3.73 6.91 -17.09
N TYR A 126 2.50 6.56 -16.72
CA TYR A 126 1.35 7.46 -16.71
C TYR A 126 1.05 8.03 -15.31
N SER A 127 1.72 7.54 -14.27
CA SER A 127 1.45 7.93 -12.88
C SER A 127 1.88 9.36 -12.55
N ASP A 128 2.85 9.93 -13.27
CA ASP A 128 3.39 11.28 -13.01
C ASP A 128 2.89 12.35 -13.99
N LYS A 129 1.69 12.15 -14.56
CA LYS A 129 1.09 13.09 -15.52
C LYS A 129 -0.09 13.81 -14.91
N THR A 130 -0.29 15.07 -15.29
CA THR A 130 -1.52 15.79 -14.95
C THR A 130 -2.70 15.14 -15.66
N ALA A 131 -3.46 14.34 -14.92
CA ALA A 131 -4.59 13.58 -15.43
C ALA A 131 -5.68 13.45 -14.35
N ILE A 132 -6.87 13.02 -14.77
CA ILE A 132 -7.95 12.65 -13.85
C ILE A 132 -7.77 11.16 -13.53
N TYR A 133 -7.43 10.88 -12.27
CA TYR A 133 -7.29 9.51 -11.78
C TYR A 133 -8.65 8.99 -11.32
N ILE A 134 -9.09 7.88 -11.91
CA ILE A 134 -10.35 7.23 -11.59
C ILE A 134 -10.02 5.79 -11.23
N SER A 135 -10.51 5.33 -10.08
CA SER A 135 -10.42 3.94 -9.67
C SER A 135 -11.80 3.42 -9.32
N ASN A 136 -11.97 2.10 -9.41
CA ASN A 136 -13.06 1.44 -8.71
C ASN A 136 -12.84 1.58 -7.19
N HIS A 137 -13.92 1.60 -6.41
CA HIS A 137 -13.88 1.52 -4.96
C HIS A 137 -14.43 0.17 -4.51
N ALA A 138 -13.53 -0.79 -4.29
CA ALA A 138 -13.82 -2.13 -3.82
C ALA A 138 -13.57 -2.29 -2.31
N SER A 139 -12.65 -1.50 -1.75
CA SER A 139 -12.23 -1.61 -0.36
C SER A 139 -11.83 -0.24 0.24
N PRO A 140 -11.99 -0.03 1.56
CA PRO A 140 -11.47 1.16 2.24
C PRO A 140 -9.97 1.39 2.02
N ILE A 141 -9.21 0.32 1.73
CA ILE A 141 -7.77 0.43 1.48
C ILE A 141 -7.44 1.18 0.18
N ASP A 142 -8.40 1.25 -0.75
CA ASP A 142 -8.21 1.90 -2.05
C ASP A 142 -7.88 3.37 -1.89
N ILE A 143 -8.43 4.03 -0.86
CA ILE A 143 -8.16 5.43 -0.57
C ILE A 143 -6.67 5.62 -0.31
N PHE A 144 -6.06 4.77 0.51
CA PHE A 144 -4.63 4.83 0.84
C PHE A 144 -3.76 4.43 -0.36
N LEU A 145 -4.22 3.48 -1.17
CA LEU A 145 -3.52 3.08 -2.38
C LEU A 145 -3.48 4.22 -3.40
N ILE A 146 -4.62 4.84 -3.69
CA ILE A 146 -4.72 5.95 -4.64
C ILE A 146 -3.90 7.14 -4.14
N MET A 147 -4.02 7.50 -2.86
CA MET A 147 -3.22 8.58 -2.26
C MET A 147 -1.71 8.34 -2.36
N TRP A 148 -1.26 7.07 -2.38
CA TRP A 148 0.14 6.72 -2.57
C TRP A 148 0.57 6.73 -4.04
N LEU A 149 -0.32 6.39 -4.97
CA LEU A 149 0.00 6.28 -6.40
C LEU A 149 -0.19 7.60 -7.18
N THR A 150 -1.04 8.51 -6.70
CA THR A 150 -1.27 9.81 -7.35
C THR A 150 -0.11 10.77 -7.08
N PRO A 151 0.26 11.64 -8.03
CA PRO A 151 1.37 12.58 -7.85
C PRO A 151 1.10 13.62 -6.76
N THR A 152 2.17 14.22 -6.23
CA THR A 152 2.05 15.31 -5.26
C THR A 152 1.41 16.54 -5.90
N GLY A 153 0.37 17.09 -5.28
CA GLY A 153 -0.40 18.23 -5.81
C GLY A 153 -1.74 17.84 -6.44
N THR A 154 -2.07 16.54 -6.51
CA THR A 154 -3.41 16.06 -6.83
C THR A 154 -4.41 16.48 -5.77
N VAL A 155 -5.56 17.01 -6.20
CA VAL A 155 -6.67 17.36 -5.32
C VAL A 155 -7.70 16.23 -5.34
N GLY A 156 -7.88 15.57 -4.20
CA GLY A 156 -8.95 14.60 -3.98
C GLY A 156 -10.35 15.23 -4.02
N ILE A 157 -11.30 14.42 -4.47
CA ILE A 157 -12.74 14.73 -4.42
C ILE A 157 -13.42 13.67 -3.57
N ALA A 158 -14.15 14.11 -2.54
CA ALA A 158 -14.81 13.24 -1.59
C ALA A 158 -16.26 13.67 -1.36
N LYS A 159 -17.11 12.76 -0.89
CA LYS A 159 -18.47 13.11 -0.51
C LYS A 159 -18.48 13.99 0.73
N LYS A 160 -19.50 14.84 0.87
CA LYS A 160 -19.68 15.71 2.04
C LYS A 160 -19.73 14.94 3.36
N GLU A 161 -20.24 13.71 3.35
CA GLU A 161 -20.37 12.87 4.55
C GLU A 161 -19.02 12.43 5.11
N ILE A 162 -17.93 12.51 4.34
CA ILE A 162 -16.60 12.03 4.77
C ILE A 162 -16.04 12.82 5.95
N ILE A 163 -16.56 14.02 6.20
CA ILE A 163 -16.22 14.86 7.36
C ILE A 163 -16.50 14.12 8.69
N TRP A 164 -17.48 13.21 8.71
CA TRP A 164 -17.89 12.49 9.91
C TRP A 164 -16.97 11.32 10.27
N TYR A 165 -16.07 10.90 9.36
CA TYR A 165 -15.10 9.87 9.71
C TYR A 165 -14.07 10.43 10.68
N PRO A 166 -13.88 9.81 11.85
CA PRO A 166 -12.91 10.28 12.83
C PRO A 166 -11.50 10.19 12.26
N LEU A 167 -10.63 11.11 12.65
CA LEU A 167 -9.25 11.26 12.17
C LEU A 167 -9.16 11.66 10.70
N PHE A 168 -9.60 10.80 9.78
CA PHE A 168 -9.47 11.00 8.34
C PHE A 168 -10.31 12.19 7.83
N GLY A 169 -11.56 12.31 8.25
CA GLY A 169 -12.47 13.36 7.79
C GLY A 169 -12.00 14.76 8.18
N GLN A 170 -11.51 14.91 9.42
CA GLN A 170 -10.95 16.16 9.93
C GLN A 170 -9.68 16.55 9.17
N LEU A 171 -8.77 15.58 8.95
CA LEU A 171 -7.55 15.80 8.17
C LEU A 171 -7.88 16.18 6.72
N TYR A 172 -8.88 15.53 6.12
CA TYR A 172 -9.32 15.83 4.75
C TYR A 172 -9.82 17.27 4.61
N VAL A 173 -10.59 17.76 5.58
CA VAL A 173 -11.04 19.16 5.63
C VAL A 173 -9.86 20.11 5.82
N LEU A 174 -8.93 19.80 6.72
CA LEU A 174 -7.73 20.60 6.96
C LEU A 174 -6.84 20.69 5.71
N ALA A 175 -6.70 19.59 4.97
CA ALA A 175 -5.94 19.50 3.74
C ALA A 175 -6.51 20.35 2.59
N ASN A 176 -7.70 20.94 2.77
CA ASN A 176 -8.37 21.80 1.78
C ASN A 176 -8.73 21.09 0.46
N HIS A 177 -9.10 19.80 0.55
CA HIS A 177 -9.58 19.02 -0.59
C HIS A 177 -11.03 19.34 -0.95
N LEU A 178 -11.40 19.05 -2.21
CA LEU A 178 -12.74 19.32 -2.71
C LEU A 178 -13.75 18.31 -2.17
N ARG A 179 -14.96 18.81 -1.89
CA ARG A 179 -16.09 18.01 -1.40
C ARG A 179 -17.29 18.25 -2.29
N ILE A 180 -17.96 17.18 -2.68
CA ILE A 180 -19.18 17.23 -3.50
C ILE A 180 -20.37 16.81 -2.65
N ASP A 181 -21.43 17.60 -2.74
CA ASP A 181 -22.75 17.27 -2.23
C ASP A 181 -23.57 16.69 -3.40
N ARG A 182 -24.01 15.43 -3.29
CA ARG A 182 -24.80 14.76 -4.33
C ARG A 182 -26.32 14.89 -4.11
N SER A 183 -26.73 15.70 -3.13
CA SER A 183 -28.14 15.93 -2.79
C SER A 183 -28.91 16.76 -3.84
N ARG A 184 -28.26 17.25 -4.90
CA ARG A 184 -28.89 18.02 -5.97
C ARG A 184 -28.24 17.73 -7.31
#